data_AF-A0A1F9WXT5-F1
#
_entry.id   AF-A0A1F9WXT5-F1
#
_cell.length_a   1.000
_cell.length_b   1.000
_cell.length_c   1.000
_cell.angle_alpha   90.00
_cell.angle_beta   90.00
_cell.angle_gamma   90.00
#
_symmetry.space_group_name_H-M   'P 1'
#
loop_
_entity.id
_entity.type
_entity.pdbx_description
1 polymer ?
#
loop_
_entity_poly.entity_id
_entity_poly.type
_entity_poly.pdbx_seq_one_letter_code
_entity_poly.pdbx_strand_id
1 'polypeptide(L)'
;MKCPKCNVENKEEAKVCKKCGTSLVLKTVWRPTWQWHGKVLGIIFLVLITFFFTLNALFKPYMRKLPQDITPWLKSSQNVNTK
;
A
#
# COMPACT_ATOMS: atom_id res chain seq x y z
N MET A 1 26.38 14.27 21.48
CA MET A 1 25.20 14.76 20.74
C MET A 1 24.85 16.18 21.16
N LYS A 2 24.55 17.03 20.18
CA LYS A 2 24.10 18.41 20.44
C LYS A 2 22.62 18.42 20.78
N CYS A 3 22.27 19.18 21.82
CA CYS A 3 20.87 19.39 22.17
C CYS A 3 20.16 20.23 21.07
N PRO A 4 19.02 19.77 20.51
CA PRO A 4 18.32 20.52 19.47
C PRO A 4 17.73 21.85 19.95
N LYS A 5 17.60 22.06 21.27
CA LYS A 5 17.02 23.28 21.85
C LYS A 5 18.05 24.35 22.20
N CYS A 6 19.18 23.96 22.77
CA CYS A 6 20.18 24.92 23.30
C CYS A 6 21.59 24.73 22.73
N ASN A 7 21.76 23.79 21.79
CA ASN A 7 22.98 23.50 21.04
C ASN A 7 24.21 23.09 21.88
N VAL A 8 24.01 22.74 23.15
CA VAL A 8 25.06 22.26 24.04
C VAL A 8 25.42 20.80 23.74
N GLU A 9 26.73 20.53 23.73
CA GLU A 9 27.30 19.18 23.64
C GLU A 9 26.99 18.38 24.92
N ASN A 10 26.25 17.28 24.76
CA ASN A 10 26.00 16.28 25.81
C ASN A 10 26.62 14.94 25.42
N LYS A 11 26.84 14.09 26.43
CA LYS A 11 27.23 12.69 26.24
C LYS A 11 26.24 11.99 25.30
N GLU A 12 26.70 11.11 24.41
CA GLU A 12 25.85 10.44 23.41
C GLU A 12 24.68 9.65 24.02
N GLU A 13 24.86 9.16 25.26
CA GLU A 13 23.86 8.37 25.99
C GLU A 13 22.99 9.22 26.94
N ALA A 14 23.17 10.54 26.97
CA ALA A 14 22.44 11.40 27.88
C ALA A 14 20.95 11.45 27.49
N LYS A 15 20.06 10.97 28.36
CA LYS A 15 18.59 11.03 28.13
C LYS A 15 18.03 12.45 28.24
N VAL A 16 18.72 13.34 28.94
CA VAL A 16 18.30 14.72 29.23
C VAL A 16 19.48 15.67 29.06
N CYS A 17 19.22 16.87 28.54
CA CYS A 17 20.24 17.90 28.39
C CYS A 17 20.68 18.49 29.74
N LYS A 18 22.00 18.56 29.99
CA LYS A 18 22.60 19.11 31.23
C LYS A 18 22.31 20.60 31.48
N LYS A 19 22.01 21.38 30.43
CA LYS A 19 21.81 22.84 30.53
C LYS A 19 20.33 23.23 30.58
N CYS A 20 19.49 22.66 29.70
CA CYS A 20 18.11 23.11 29.53
C CYS A 20 17.05 22.07 29.94
N GLY A 21 17.46 20.89 30.42
CA GLY A 21 16.54 19.84 30.89
C GLY A 21 15.67 19.18 29.81
N THR A 22 15.92 19.45 28.52
CA THR A 22 15.13 18.86 27.43
C THR A 22 15.49 17.39 27.23
N SER A 23 14.48 16.54 27.00
CA SER A 23 14.68 15.13 26.66
C SER A 23 15.43 15.00 25.33
N LEU A 24 16.50 14.22 25.36
CA LEU A 24 17.32 13.88 24.19
C LEU A 24 17.03 12.45 23.71
N VAL A 25 16.07 11.76 24.33
CA VAL A 25 15.65 10.42 23.92
C VAL A 25 15.02 10.54 22.53
N LEU A 26 15.72 10.00 21.53
CA LEU A 26 15.17 9.82 20.19
C LEU A 26 13.93 8.93 20.33
N LYS A 27 12.76 9.47 19.96
CA LYS A 27 11.55 8.66 19.88
C LYS A 27 11.83 7.55 18.86
N THR A 28 11.76 6.30 19.31
CA THR A 28 11.80 5.17 18.39
C THR A 28 10.64 5.32 17.41
N VAL A 29 10.95 5.33 16.13
CA VAL A 29 9.92 5.35 15.09
C VAL A 29 9.15 4.04 15.19
N TRP A 30 7.83 4.13 15.32
CA TRP A 30 6.98 2.94 15.38
C TRP A 30 7.13 2.13 14.09
N ARG A 31 7.27 0.81 14.23
CA ARG A 31 7.35 -0.13 13.11
C ARG A 31 6.32 -1.24 13.31
N PRO A 32 5.48 -1.56 12.31
CA PRO A 32 4.50 -2.61 12.46
C PRO A 32 5.16 -3.99 12.50
N THR A 33 4.55 -4.94 13.22
CA THR A 33 5.00 -6.33 13.23
C THR A 33 4.67 -7.02 11.91
N TRP A 34 5.33 -8.15 11.63
CA TRP A 34 5.04 -8.94 10.42
C TRP A 34 3.57 -9.42 10.38
N GLN A 35 3.01 -9.77 11.54
CA GLN A 35 1.61 -10.16 11.67
C GLN A 35 0.64 -9.03 11.31
N TRP A 36 0.98 -7.78 11.67
CA TRP A 36 0.19 -6.62 11.28
C TRP A 36 0.26 -6.39 9.76
N HIS A 37 1.47 -6.43 9.19
CA HIS A 37 1.67 -6.26 7.75
C HIS A 37 0.88 -7.28 6.93
N GLY A 38 0.93 -8.56 7.32
CA GLY A 38 0.20 -9.62 6.64
C GLY A 38 -1.32 -9.40 6.66
N LYS A 39 -1.88 -9.00 7.81
CA LYS A 39 -3.32 -8.69 7.92
C LYS A 39 -3.73 -7.53 7.02
N VAL A 40 -2.95 -6.45 7.03
CA VAL A 40 -3.25 -5.26 6.21
C VAL A 40 -3.16 -5.59 4.72
N LEU A 41 -2.12 -6.32 4.29
CA LEU A 41 -2.00 -6.77 2.91
C LEU A 41 -3.20 -7.64 2.50
N GLY A 42 -3.59 -8.59 3.35
CA GLY A 42 -4.77 -9.43 3.09
C GLY A 42 -6.05 -8.59 2.89
N ILE A 43 -6.28 -7.57 3.72
CA ILE A 43 -7.43 -6.67 3.59
C ILE A 43 -7.36 -5.88 2.27
N ILE A 44 -6.20 -5.32 1.92
CA ILE A 44 -6.02 -4.55 0.67
C ILE A 44 -6.36 -5.41 -0.54
N PHE A 45 -5.79 -6.62 -0.62
CA PHE A 45 -6.06 -7.53 -1.73
C PHE A 45 -7.52 -7.96 -1.79
N LEU A 46 -8.14 -8.25 -0.64
CA LEU A 46 -9.57 -8.58 -0.57
C LEU A 46 -10.41 -7.44 -1.16
N VAL A 47 -10.16 -6.19 -0.75
CA VAL A 47 -10.88 -5.01 -1.28
C VAL A 47 -10.66 -4.84 -2.78
N LEU A 48 -9.43 -5.00 -3.27
CA LEU A 48 -9.13 -4.88 -4.71
C LEU A 48 -9.84 -5.97 -5.53
N ILE A 49 -9.86 -7.20 -5.03
CA ILE A 49 -10.52 -8.33 -5.68
C ILE A 49 -12.03 -8.10 -5.75
N THR A 50 -12.66 -7.75 -4.63
CA THR A 50 -14.10 -7.51 -4.59
C THR A 50 -14.47 -6.33 -5.50
N PHE A 51 -13.71 -5.22 -5.41
CA PHE A 51 -13.90 -4.06 -6.27
C PHE A 51 -13.78 -4.41 -7.76
N PHE A 52 -12.74 -5.17 -8.15
CA PHE A 52 -12.56 -5.64 -9.52
C PHE A 52 -13.77 -6.44 -10.02
N PHE A 53 -14.25 -7.40 -9.25
CA PHE A 53 -15.42 -8.20 -9.64
C PHE A 53 -16.70 -7.38 -9.71
N THR A 54 -16.91 -6.46 -8.78
CA THR A 54 -18.04 -5.53 -8.81
C THR A 54 -18.00 -4.65 -10.04
N LEU A 55 -16.86 -4.02 -10.35
CA LEU A 55 -16.69 -3.21 -11.56
C LEU A 55 -16.86 -4.05 -12.82
N ASN A 56 -16.28 -5.25 -12.87
CA ASN A 56 -16.44 -6.15 -14.00
C ASN A 56 -17.91 -6.52 -14.22
N ALA A 57 -18.65 -6.84 -13.16
CA ALA A 57 -20.09 -7.14 -13.25
C ALA A 57 -20.90 -5.92 -13.72
N LEU A 58 -20.62 -4.74 -13.17
CA LEU A 58 -21.30 -3.50 -13.51
C LEU A 58 -21.00 -3.01 -14.93
N PHE A 59 -19.75 -3.16 -15.37
CA PHE A 59 -19.27 -2.63 -16.65
C PHE A 59 -19.27 -3.64 -17.80
N LYS A 60 -19.61 -4.91 -17.56
CA LYS A 60 -19.88 -5.91 -18.61
C LYS A 60 -20.72 -5.37 -19.79
N PRO A 61 -21.84 -4.67 -19.60
CA PRO A 61 -22.64 -4.15 -20.71
C PRO A 61 -21.97 -2.98 -21.46
N TYR A 62 -20.98 -2.32 -20.86
CA TYR A 62 -20.24 -1.21 -21.46
C TYR A 62 -18.95 -1.67 -22.17
N MET A 63 -18.69 -2.99 -22.22
CA MET A 63 -17.60 -3.54 -22.99
C MET A 63 -17.88 -3.36 -24.49
N ARG A 64 -16.96 -2.68 -25.18
CA ARG A 64 -17.02 -2.51 -26.64
C ARG A 64 -17.03 -3.87 -27.32
N LYS A 65 -18.02 -4.13 -28.18
CA LYS A 65 -17.97 -5.27 -29.11
C LYS A 65 -16.86 -5.01 -30.13
N LEU A 66 -15.83 -5.85 -30.15
CA LEU A 66 -14.80 -5.79 -31.17
C LEU A 66 -15.39 -6.34 -32.49
N PRO A 67 -15.41 -5.54 -33.56
CA PRO A 67 -15.94 -6.01 -34.82
C PRO A 67 -14.92 -6.98 -35.45
N GLN A 68 -15.46 -8.04 -36.06
CA GLN A 68 -14.66 -9.20 -36.50
C GLN A 68 -13.84 -8.92 -37.77
N ASP A 69 -14.16 -7.86 -38.48
CA ASP A 69 -13.46 -7.35 -39.66
C ASP A 69 -12.02 -6.93 -39.32
N ILE A 70 -11.82 -6.30 -38.16
CA ILE A 70 -10.49 -5.85 -37.70
C ILE A 70 -9.83 -6.82 -36.72
N THR A 71 -10.56 -7.77 -36.14
CA THR A 71 -10.00 -8.80 -35.23
C THR A 71 -10.32 -10.24 -35.64
N PRO A 72 -9.91 -10.69 -36.85
CA PRO A 72 -10.23 -12.03 -37.36
C PRO A 72 -9.62 -13.17 -36.52
N TRP A 73 -8.51 -12.93 -35.83
CA TRP A 73 -7.87 -13.92 -34.95
C TRP A 73 -8.66 -14.21 -33.66
N LEU A 74 -9.66 -13.40 -33.31
CA LEU A 74 -10.43 -13.55 -32.07
C LEU A 74 -11.52 -14.64 -32.16
N LYS A 75 -11.88 -15.07 -33.37
CA LYS A 75 -12.98 -16.02 -33.65
C LYS A 75 -12.81 -17.37 -32.92
N SER A 76 -11.57 -17.83 -32.71
CA SER A 76 -11.30 -19.09 -32.01
C SER A 76 -11.64 -19.07 -30.52
N SER A 77 -11.61 -17.89 -29.88
CA SER A 77 -11.82 -17.76 -28.43
C SER A 77 -13.31 -17.72 -28.03
N GLN A 78 -14.17 -17.21 -28.92
CA GLN A 78 -15.60 -17.07 -28.63
C GLN A 78 -16.36 -18.41 -28.68
N ASN A 79 -16.01 -19.31 -29.61
CA ASN A 79 -16.65 -20.62 -29.76
C ASN A 79 -16.43 -21.59 -28.58
N VAL A 80 -15.43 -21.34 -27.73
CA VAL A 80 -15.12 -22.17 -26.54
C VAL A 80 -16.05 -21.85 -25.37
N ASN A 81 -16.59 -20.63 -25.31
CA ASN A 81 -17.47 -20.19 -24.22
C ASN A 81 -18.98 -20.41 -24.53
N THR A 82 -19.31 -21.01 -25.67
CA THR A 82 -20.71 -21.18 -26.14
C THR A 82 -21.13 -22.64 -26.37
N LYS A 83 -20.30 -23.61 -25.97
CA LYS A 83 -20.67 -25.04 -25.86
C LYS A 83 -20.77 -25.43 -24.40
#